data_AF-A0A8J8IS08-F1
#
_entry.id   AF-A0A8J8IS08-F1
#
_cell.length_a   1.000
_cell.length_b   1.000
_cell.length_c   1.000
_cell.angle_alpha   90.00
_cell.angle_beta   90.00
_cell.angle_gamma   90.00
#
_symmetry.space_group_name_H-M   'P 1'
#
loop_
_entity.id
_entity.type
_entity.pdbx_description
1 polymer ?
#
loop_
_entity_poly.entity_id
_entity_poly.type
_entity_poly.pdbx_seq_one_letter_code
_entity_poly.pdbx_strand_id
1 'polypeptide(L)'
;MKIVVKPEVGWRKVVFQIDDEVFEKIKEIAEKHGFRLDEALKIILLGEFLDESTNVNVEELRKEVRKLEEKLYEVEGKWSPLKFTSYGIAMDNQNLAIQLSGLIAENKRLRKMLGKKEKDYREIEELIHCYLQFERRERSE
;
A
#
# COMPACT_ATOMS: atom_id res chain seq x y z
N MET A 1 16.54 -12.78 35.79
CA MET A 1 15.53 -12.89 34.72
C MET A 1 15.63 -14.24 34.00
N LYS A 2 14.50 -14.88 33.66
CA LYS A 2 14.48 -16.19 32.96
C LYS A 2 13.97 -16.03 31.53
N ILE A 3 14.80 -16.36 30.54
CA ILE A 3 14.44 -16.35 29.12
C ILE A 3 14.30 -17.79 28.62
N VAL A 4 13.19 -18.09 27.94
CA VAL A 4 12.92 -19.42 27.39
C VAL A 4 12.88 -19.33 25.87
N VAL A 5 13.86 -19.95 25.23
CA VAL A 5 13.93 -20.05 23.76
C VAL A 5 13.35 -21.41 23.35
N LYS A 6 12.39 -21.37 22.41
CA LYS A 6 11.79 -22.57 21.81
C LYS A 6 12.14 -22.61 20.33
N PRO A 7 12.55 -23.76 19.78
CA PRO A 7 12.74 -23.92 18.35
C PRO A 7 11.39 -23.96 17.63
N GLU A 8 11.39 -23.57 16.36
CA GLU A 8 10.22 -23.71 15.47
C GLU A 8 9.92 -25.18 15.15
N VAL A 9 10.95 -26.04 15.13
CA VAL A 9 10.83 -27.48 14.89
C VAL A 9 11.57 -28.27 15.99
N GLY A 10 10.86 -29.13 16.72
CA GLY A 10 11.38 -29.98 17.79
C GLY A 10 10.89 -29.63 19.21
N TRP A 11 11.34 -30.38 20.24
CA TRP A 11 10.82 -30.28 21.62
C TRP A 11 11.80 -29.73 22.67
N ARG A 12 13.07 -29.48 22.31
CA ARG A 12 14.06 -28.96 23.27
C ARG A 12 13.86 -27.48 23.50
N LYS A 13 13.51 -27.11 24.72
CA LYS A 13 13.48 -25.71 25.20
C LYS A 13 14.83 -25.41 25.84
N VAL A 14 15.44 -24.27 25.48
CA VAL A 14 16.64 -23.78 26.15
C VAL A 14 16.24 -22.65 27.08
N VAL A 15 16.72 -22.70 28.31
CA VAL A 15 16.45 -21.71 29.34
C VAL A 15 17.74 -20.99 29.65
N PHE A 16 17.75 -19.68 29.46
CA PHE A 16 18.83 -18.81 29.88
C PHE A 16 18.42 -18.11 31.18
N GLN A 17 19.30 -18.15 32.17
CA GLN A 17 19.21 -17.27 33.33
C GLN A 17 20.17 -16.11 33.10
N ILE A 18 19.61 -14.91 33.06
CA ILE A 18 20.35 -13.67 32.97
C ILE A 18 20.19 -12.95 34.30
N ASP A 19 21.28 -12.38 34.81
CA ASP A 19 21.24 -11.54 35.99
C ASP A 19 20.30 -10.34 35.78
N ASP A 20 19.56 -9.94 36.83
CA ASP A 20 18.58 -8.85 36.71
C ASP A 20 19.25 -7.50 36.37
N GLU A 21 20.46 -7.23 36.88
CA GLU A 21 21.20 -6.02 36.54
C GLU A 21 21.62 -6.00 35.06
N VAL A 22 22.03 -7.16 34.53
CA VAL A 22 22.43 -7.28 33.12
C VAL A 22 21.21 -7.12 32.22
N PHE A 23 20.06 -7.68 32.62
CA PHE A 23 18.83 -7.56 31.87
C PHE A 23 18.32 -6.11 31.81
N GLU A 24 18.34 -5.38 32.93
CA GLU A 24 17.96 -3.96 32.93
C GLU A 24 18.89 -3.11 32.07
N LYS A 25 20.21 -3.36 32.10
CA LYS A 25 21.15 -2.68 31.19
C LYS A 25 20.85 -2.94 29.72
N ILE A 26 20.53 -4.20 29.35
CA ILE A 26 20.14 -4.54 27.97
C ILE A 26 18.89 -3.76 27.59
N LYS A 27 17.91 -3.68 28.48
CA LYS A 27 16.65 -2.96 28.24
C LYS A 27 16.86 -1.47 28.05
N GLU A 28 17.64 -0.82 28.91
CA GLU A 28 17.99 0.60 28.78
C GLU A 28 18.68 0.90 27.45
N ILE A 29 19.63 0.05 27.03
CA ILE A 29 20.34 0.19 25.76
C ILE A 29 19.38 -0.02 24.57
N ALA A 30 18.54 -1.04 24.63
CA ALA A 30 17.57 -1.33 23.57
C ALA A 30 16.60 -0.15 23.38
N GLU A 31 16.02 0.37 24.47
CA GLU A 31 15.12 1.52 24.44
C GLU A 31 15.81 2.78 23.89
N LYS A 32 17.03 3.07 24.36
CA LYS A 32 17.81 4.23 23.90
C LYS A 32 18.06 4.22 22.40
N HIS A 33 18.22 3.04 21.81
CA HIS A 33 18.50 2.88 20.39
C HIS A 33 17.27 2.53 19.54
N GLY A 34 16.09 2.41 20.17
CA GLY A 34 14.82 2.14 19.49
C GLY A 34 14.62 0.67 19.10
N PHE A 35 15.37 -0.25 19.68
CA PHE A 35 15.21 -1.68 19.46
C PHE A 35 14.15 -2.26 20.39
N ARG A 36 13.40 -3.23 19.90
CA ARG A 36 12.58 -4.05 20.78
C ARG A 36 13.47 -4.98 21.60
N LEU A 37 13.10 -5.20 22.86
CA LEU A 37 13.88 -6.02 23.78
C LEU A 37 14.10 -7.45 23.26
N ASP A 38 13.10 -8.04 22.60
CA ASP A 38 13.19 -9.38 22.01
C ASP A 38 14.16 -9.45 20.83
N GLU A 39 14.29 -8.38 20.05
CA GLU A 39 15.25 -8.27 18.96
C GLU A 39 16.68 -8.09 19.50
N ALA A 40 16.85 -7.21 20.49
CA ALA A 40 18.14 -6.99 21.13
C ALA A 40 18.68 -8.31 21.74
N LEU A 41 17.82 -9.07 22.43
CA LEU A 41 18.18 -10.37 23.00
C LEU A 41 18.53 -11.40 21.91
N LYS A 42 17.84 -11.40 20.76
CA LYS A 42 18.18 -12.28 19.64
C LYS A 42 19.56 -11.96 19.07
N ILE A 43 19.87 -10.68 18.82
CA ILE A 43 21.17 -10.24 18.30
C ILE A 43 22.29 -10.70 19.24
N ILE A 44 22.12 -10.45 20.55
CA ILE A 44 23.10 -10.85 21.59
C ILE A 44 23.29 -12.37 21.62
N LEU A 45 22.21 -13.15 21.57
CA LEU A 45 22.26 -14.61 21.65
C LEU A 45 22.79 -15.27 20.37
N LEU A 46 22.54 -14.68 19.20
CA LEU A 46 23.00 -15.17 17.90
C LEU A 46 24.44 -14.74 17.60
N GLY A 47 24.98 -13.77 18.33
CA GLY A 47 26.33 -13.25 18.12
C GLY A 47 26.48 -12.50 16.80
N GLU A 48 25.36 -12.03 16.22
CA GLU A 48 25.32 -11.24 14.98
C GLU A 48 25.72 -9.79 15.26
N PHE A 49 26.89 -9.59 15.86
CA PHE A 49 27.48 -8.27 16.00
C PHE A 49 28.04 -7.83 14.67
N LEU A 50 27.80 -6.57 14.29
CA LEU A 50 28.51 -5.96 13.18
C LEU A 50 29.99 -5.93 13.54
N ASP A 51 30.87 -6.37 12.64
CA ASP A 51 32.30 -6.18 12.81
C ASP A 51 32.60 -4.68 12.98
N GLU A 52 33.49 -4.35 13.91
CA GLU A 52 33.91 -2.96 14.22
C GLU A 52 34.43 -2.18 13.00
N SER A 53 34.69 -2.87 11.89
CA SER A 53 35.15 -2.32 10.60
C SER A 53 34.05 -1.64 9.78
N THR A 54 32.78 -1.75 10.16
CA THR A 54 31.69 -1.09 9.43
C THR A 54 31.65 0.38 9.83
N ASN A 55 32.45 1.20 9.15
CA ASN A 55 32.53 2.66 9.28
C ASN A 55 31.28 3.34 8.67
N VAL A 56 30.10 2.78 8.95
CA VAL A 56 28.82 3.22 8.43
C VAL A 56 28.36 4.35 9.32
N ASN A 57 28.26 5.54 8.73
CA ASN A 57 27.75 6.72 9.40
C ASN A 57 26.23 6.58 9.58
N VAL A 58 25.81 5.87 10.63
CA VAL A 58 24.40 5.61 10.95
C VAL A 58 23.59 6.91 11.04
N GLU A 59 24.21 8.01 11.48
CA GLU A 59 23.55 9.31 11.57
C GLU A 59 23.28 9.93 10.19
N GLU A 60 24.15 9.70 9.22
CA GLU A 60 23.95 10.13 7.83
C GLU A 60 22.83 9.33 7.16
N LEU A 61 22.81 8.00 7.35
CA LEU A 61 21.69 7.15 6.92
C LEU A 61 20.36 7.61 7.52
N ARG A 62 20.32 7.92 8.82
CA ARG A 62 19.12 8.46 9.48
C ARG A 62 18.67 9.80 8.90
N LYS A 63 19.59 10.63 8.40
CA LYS A 63 19.24 11.89 7.71
C LYS A 63 18.71 11.63 6.30
N GLU A 64 19.28 10.67 5.58
CA GLU A 64 18.81 10.29 4.26
C GLU A 64 17.39 9.69 4.31
N VAL A 65 17.14 8.78 5.27
CA VAL A 65 15.80 8.21 5.50
C VAL A 65 14.78 9.32 5.77
N ARG A 66 15.08 10.27 6.66
CA ARG A 66 14.18 11.40 6.95
C ARG A 66 13.88 12.25 5.72
N LYS A 67 14.89 12.54 4.88
CA LYS A 67 14.68 13.27 3.62
C LYS A 67 13.79 12.50 2.63
N LEU A 68 13.92 11.17 2.60
CA LEU A 68 13.07 10.32 1.75
C LEU A 68 11.64 10.28 2.25
N GLU A 69 11.43 10.19 3.56
CA GLU A 69 10.10 10.27 4.19
C GLU A 69 9.42 11.61 3.89
N GLU A 70 10.14 12.73 4.01
CA GLU A 70 9.61 14.06 3.67
C GLU A 70 9.18 14.15 2.20
N LYS A 71 10.01 13.63 1.27
CA LYS A 71 9.67 13.60 -0.16
C LYS A 71 8.47 12.69 -0.44
N LEU A 72 8.38 11.56 0.25
CA LEU A 72 7.25 10.64 0.12
C LEU A 72 5.95 11.36 0.52
N TYR A 73 5.93 12.03 1.67
CA TYR A 73 4.78 12.80 2.10
C TYR A 73 4.39 13.90 1.12
N GLU A 74 5.37 14.60 0.53
CA GLU A 74 5.09 15.61 -0.50
C GLU A 74 4.43 15.00 -1.74
N VAL A 75 4.93 13.84 -2.19
CA VAL A 75 4.38 13.12 -3.35
C VAL A 75 2.99 12.57 -3.04
N GLU A 76 2.78 11.96 -1.87
CA GLU A 76 1.48 11.48 -1.44
C GLU A 76 0.44 12.61 -1.34
N GLY A 77 0.86 13.76 -0.80
CA GLY A 77 0.03 14.97 -0.73
C GLY A 77 -0.40 15.47 -2.10
N LYS A 78 0.44 15.33 -3.13
CA LYS A 78 0.12 15.68 -4.53
C LYS A 78 -0.69 14.60 -5.25
N TRP A 79 -0.43 13.34 -4.94
CA TRP A 79 -1.05 12.19 -5.61
C TRP A 79 -2.49 11.94 -5.15
N SER A 80 -2.77 12.14 -3.85
CA SER A 80 -4.09 11.88 -3.28
C SER A 80 -5.22 12.69 -3.94
N PRO A 81 -5.08 14.03 -4.14
CA PRO A 81 -6.07 14.81 -4.88
C PRO A 81 -6.24 14.33 -6.33
N LEU A 82 -5.13 14.01 -7.01
CA LEU A 82 -5.16 13.55 -8.39
C LEU A 82 -5.91 12.22 -8.53
N LYS A 83 -5.68 11.29 -7.60
CA LYS A 83 -6.39 10.00 -7.54
C LYS A 83 -7.89 10.23 -7.35
N PHE A 84 -8.27 11.09 -6.40
CA PHE A 84 -9.68 11.39 -6.13
C PHE A 84 -10.36 12.05 -7.32
N THR A 85 -9.74 13.07 -7.93
CA THR A 85 -10.29 13.76 -9.10
C THR A 85 -10.41 12.82 -10.30
N SER A 86 -9.41 11.97 -10.54
CA SER A 86 -9.44 11.02 -11.65
C SER A 86 -10.57 10.00 -11.48
N TYR A 87 -10.77 9.50 -10.26
CA TYR A 87 -11.88 8.61 -9.94
C TYR A 87 -13.25 9.30 -10.16
N GLY A 88 -13.40 10.55 -9.70
CA GLY A 88 -14.62 11.34 -9.92
C GLY A 88 -14.94 11.51 -11.41
N ILE A 89 -13.95 11.91 -12.21
CA ILE A 89 -14.11 12.07 -13.68
C ILE A 89 -14.50 10.73 -14.33
N ALA A 90 -13.91 9.63 -13.92
CA ALA A 90 -14.24 8.32 -14.46
C ALA A 90 -15.69 7.91 -14.14
N MET A 91 -16.14 8.15 -12.91
CA MET A 91 -17.51 7.89 -12.49
C MET A 91 -18.53 8.77 -13.22
N ASP A 92 -18.22 10.06 -13.40
CA ASP A 92 -19.06 10.98 -14.18
C ASP A 92 -19.16 10.54 -15.65
N ASN A 93 -18.06 10.13 -16.27
CA ASN A 93 -18.04 9.62 -17.64
C ASN A 93 -18.85 8.32 -17.78
N GLN A 94 -18.79 7.43 -16.80
CA GLN A 94 -19.60 6.21 -16.77
C GLN A 94 -21.10 6.54 -16.67
N ASN A 95 -21.46 7.49 -15.80
CA ASN A 95 -22.85 7.96 -15.69
C ASN A 95 -23.35 8.58 -17.01
N LEU A 96 -22.51 9.38 -17.67
CA LEU A 96 -22.83 9.94 -18.98
C LEU A 96 -23.01 8.85 -20.04
N ALA A 97 -22.17 7.81 -20.04
CA ALA A 97 -22.28 6.69 -20.96
C ALA A 97 -23.61 5.92 -20.78
N ILE A 98 -24.06 5.72 -19.54
CA ILE A 98 -25.37 5.12 -19.22
C ILE A 98 -26.50 5.99 -19.77
N GLN A 99 -26.47 7.30 -19.50
CA GLN A 99 -27.51 8.23 -19.97
C GLN A 99 -27.59 8.25 -21.50
N LEU A 100 -26.44 8.35 -22.19
CA LEU A 100 -26.38 8.33 -23.64
C LEU A 100 -26.93 7.02 -24.23
N SER A 101 -26.61 5.88 -23.60
CA SER A 101 -27.17 4.58 -24.01
C SER A 101 -28.70 4.58 -23.97
N GLY A 102 -29.29 5.12 -22.89
CA GLY A 102 -30.73 5.26 -22.76
C GLY A 102 -31.34 6.16 -23.83
N LEU A 103 -30.74 7.33 -24.07
CA LEU A 103 -31.20 8.29 -25.08
C LEU A 103 -31.10 7.72 -26.51
N ILE A 104 -30.05 6.96 -26.81
CA ILE A 104 -29.90 6.27 -28.10
C ILE A 104 -31.02 5.24 -28.29
N ALA A 105 -31.28 4.42 -27.28
CA ALA A 105 -32.36 3.43 -27.32
C ALA A 105 -33.73 4.08 -27.53
N GLU A 106 -34.00 5.18 -26.81
CA GLU A 106 -35.24 5.94 -26.96
C GLU A 106 -35.35 6.56 -28.36
N ASN A 107 -34.27 7.15 -28.90
CA ASN A 107 -34.28 7.73 -30.23
C ASN A 107 -34.54 6.68 -31.32
N LYS A 108 -33.89 5.50 -31.22
CA LYS A 108 -34.13 4.37 -32.14
C LYS A 108 -35.60 3.96 -32.12
N ARG A 109 -36.20 3.82 -30.91
CA ARG A 109 -37.63 3.50 -30.75
C ARG A 109 -38.54 4.56 -31.38
N LEU A 110 -38.30 5.84 -31.09
CA LEU A 110 -39.10 6.95 -31.62
C LEU A 110 -39.01 7.05 -33.14
N ARG A 111 -37.81 6.88 -33.71
CA ARG A 111 -37.63 6.88 -35.17
C ARG A 111 -38.42 5.77 -35.82
N LYS A 112 -38.39 4.55 -35.25
CA LYS A 112 -39.18 3.42 -35.73
C LYS A 112 -40.68 3.70 -35.68
N MET A 113 -41.19 4.25 -34.57
CA MET A 113 -42.60 4.64 -34.44
C MET A 113 -43.02 5.70 -35.46
N LEU A 114 -42.14 6.64 -35.78
CA LEU A 114 -42.40 7.73 -36.73
C LEU A 114 -42.10 7.36 -38.20
N GLY A 115 -41.74 6.11 -38.49
CA GLY A 115 -41.35 5.68 -39.85
C GLY A 115 -40.09 6.38 -40.39
N LYS A 116 -39.25 6.93 -39.50
CA LYS A 116 -38.01 7.61 -39.87
C LYS A 116 -36.86 6.60 -39.97
N LYS A 117 -35.92 6.86 -40.89
CA LYS A 117 -34.69 6.06 -41.03
C LYS A 117 -33.93 6.00 -39.70
N GLU A 118 -33.39 4.85 -39.37
CA GLU A 118 -32.49 4.69 -38.23
C GLU A 118 -31.23 5.54 -38.40
N LYS A 119 -30.73 6.07 -37.27
CA LYS A 119 -29.48 6.81 -37.24
C LYS A 119 -28.36 5.84 -36.84
N ASP A 120 -27.19 6.02 -37.43
CA ASP A 120 -26.00 5.28 -37.06
C ASP A 120 -25.39 5.88 -35.79
N TYR A 121 -25.15 5.03 -34.80
CA TYR A 121 -24.58 5.39 -33.50
C TYR A 121 -23.30 4.61 -33.17
N ARG A 122 -22.76 3.82 -34.11
CA ARG A 122 -21.65 2.88 -33.85
C ARG A 122 -20.44 3.52 -33.15
N GLU A 123 -19.98 4.66 -33.65
CA GLU A 123 -18.85 5.40 -33.07
C GLU A 123 -19.10 5.82 -31.62
N ILE A 124 -20.32 6.25 -31.31
CA ILE A 124 -20.71 6.65 -29.95
C ILE A 124 -20.88 5.42 -29.06
N GLU A 125 -21.44 4.33 -29.59
CA GLU A 125 -21.61 3.06 -28.87
C GLU A 125 -20.26 2.42 -28.50
N GLU A 126 -19.25 2.54 -29.37
CA GLU A 126 -17.86 2.12 -29.08
C GLU A 126 -17.27 2.91 -27.91
N LEU A 127 -17.41 4.25 -27.93
CA LEU A 127 -16.96 5.12 -26.84
C LEU A 127 -17.68 4.81 -25.51
N ILE A 128 -19.00 4.63 -25.55
CA ILE A 128 -19.81 4.24 -24.39
C ILE A 128 -19.29 2.92 -23.81
N HIS A 129 -18.99 1.92 -24.65
CA HIS A 129 -18.48 0.64 -24.18
C HIS A 129 -17.15 0.77 -23.45
N CYS A 130 -16.25 1.65 -23.89
CA CYS A 130 -14.99 1.90 -23.19
C CYS A 130 -15.22 2.41 -21.76
N TYR A 131 -16.15 3.35 -21.57
CA TYR A 131 -16.42 3.95 -20.26
C TYR A 131 -17.25 3.05 -19.33
N LEU A 132 -18.09 2.16 -19.87
CA LEU A 132 -18.84 1.20 -19.05
C LEU A 132 -17.97 0.04 -18.52
N GLN A 133 -16.80 -0.23 -19.11
CA GLN A 133 -15.90 -1.30 -18.68
C GLN A 133 -14.94 -0.89 -17.54
N PHE A 134 -14.94 0.39 -17.13
CA PHE A 134 -14.02 0.95 -16.15
C PHE A 134 -14.05 0.19 -14.80
N GLU A 135 -15.24 -0.07 -14.23
CA GLU A 135 -15.41 -0.81 -12.96
C GLU A 135 -14.96 -2.27 -12.96
N ARG A 136 -14.86 -2.93 -14.13
CA ARG A 136 -14.41 -4.33 -14.19
C ARG A 136 -12.90 -4.47 -14.02
N ARG A 137 -12.14 -3.42 -14.31
CA ARG A 137 -10.67 -3.45 -14.18
C ARG A 137 -10.22 -3.24 -12.73
N GLU A 138 -10.83 -2.30 -12.00
CA GLU A 138 -10.45 -2.03 -10.60
C GLU A 138 -10.85 -3.14 -9.59
N ARG A 139 -11.78 -4.03 -9.94
CA ARG A 139 -12.13 -5.20 -9.10
C ARG A 139 -11.19 -6.40 -9.27
N SER A 140 -10.19 -6.30 -10.14
CA SER A 140 -9.26 -7.39 -10.49
C SER A 140 -7.83 -7.16 -9.97
N GLU A 141 -7.60 -6.07 -9.24
CA GLU A 141 -6.35 -5.72 -8.53
C GLU A 141 -6.61 -5.69 -7.02
#